data_AF-A0A6B2UST4-F1
#
_entry.id   AF-A0A6B2UST4-F1
#
_cell.length_a   1.000
_cell.length_b   1.000
_cell.length_c   1.000
_cell.angle_alpha   90.00
_cell.angle_beta   90.00
_cell.angle_gamma   90.00
#
_symmetry.space_group_name_H-M   'P 1'
#
loop_
_entity.id
_entity.type
_entity.pdbx_description
1 polymer ?
#
loop_
_entity_poly.entity_id
_entity_poly.type
_entity_poly.pdbx_seq_one_letter_code
_entity_poly.pdbx_strand_id
1 'polypeptide(L)' 'AGTPSFAYEFTWRSGALGGDLGAAHAVELPFVFDLAHLPALHGPTALLGPDAPPAELARRTHAAWIAFARTG' A
#
# COMPACT_ATOMS: atom_id res chain seq x y z
N ALA A 1 24.78 -17.47 14.12
CA ALA A 1 24.22 -16.13 13.82
C ALA A 1 22.78 -16.32 13.32
N GLY A 2 21.86 -15.42 13.67
CA GLY A 2 20.45 -15.50 13.23
C GLY A 2 20.25 -14.94 11.82
N THR A 3 19.13 -15.29 11.19
CA THR A 3 18.71 -14.75 9.88
C THR A 3 18.18 -13.32 10.04
N PRO A 4 18.56 -12.35 9.18
CA PRO A 4 17.97 -11.01 9.19
C PRO A 4 16.44 -11.05 9.12
N SER A 5 15.78 -10.20 9.90
CA SER A 5 14.32 -10.09 9.96
C SER A 5 13.92 -8.62 9.85
N PHE A 6 12.90 -8.34 9.04
CA PHE A 6 12.42 -6.99 8.76
C PHE A 6 10.92 -6.90 9.07
N ALA A 7 10.48 -5.73 9.55
CA ALA A 7 9.09 -5.44 9.83
C ALA A 7 8.78 -3.98 9.43
N TYR A 8 7.54 -3.72 9.04
CA TYR A 8 7.03 -2.37 8.80
C TYR A 8 5.59 -2.26 9.27
N GLU A 9 5.18 -1.04 9.63
CA GLU A 9 3.80 -0.67 9.87
C GLU A 9 3.33 0.22 8.71
N PHE A 10 2.22 -0.15 8.07
CA PHE A 10 1.64 0.63 6.98
C PHE A 10 0.48 1.47 7.52
N THR A 11 0.69 2.77 7.65
CA THR A 11 -0.24 3.69 8.33
C THR A 11 -1.01 4.62 7.39
N TRP A 12 -0.80 4.51 6.07
CA TRP A 12 -1.58 5.29 5.11
C TRP A 12 -3.05 4.89 5.17
N ARG A 13 -3.92 5.91 5.27
CA ARG A 13 -5.36 5.73 5.47
C ARG A 13 -6.09 5.91 4.15
N SER A 14 -6.89 4.92 3.79
CA SER A 14 -7.82 5.01 2.66
C SER A 14 -8.87 6.09 2.89
N GLY A 15 -9.21 6.82 1.83
CA GLY A 15 -10.33 7.77 1.81
C GLY A 15 -11.70 7.09 1.66
N ALA A 16 -11.75 5.77 1.52
CA ALA A 16 -12.98 5.00 1.39
C ALA A 16 -13.87 5.14 2.63
N LEU A 17 -15.18 5.05 2.42
CA LEU A 17 -16.20 5.16 3.46
C LEU A 17 -16.05 6.45 4.28
N GLY A 18 -15.69 7.57 3.64
CA GLY A 18 -15.47 8.84 4.33
C GLY A 18 -14.24 8.84 5.25
N GLY A 19 -13.28 7.93 5.03
CA GLY A 19 -12.06 7.79 5.84
C GLY A 19 -12.16 6.78 6.98
N ASP A 20 -13.34 6.16 7.17
CA ASP A 20 -13.59 5.16 8.21
C ASP A 20 -12.85 3.84 7.94
N LEU A 21 -12.57 3.52 6.67
CA LEU A 21 -11.79 2.32 6.34
C LEU A 21 -10.37 2.39 6.89
N GLY A 22 -9.76 3.58 6.90
CA GLY A 22 -8.43 3.79 7.47
C GLY A 22 -7.33 2.94 6.82
N ALA A 23 -6.34 2.53 7.62
CA ALA A 23 -5.28 1.60 7.22
C ALA A 23 -5.72 0.15 7.49
N ALA A 24 -6.88 -0.24 6.97
CA ALA A 24 -7.43 -1.58 7.18
C ALA A 24 -6.56 -2.67 6.55
N HIS A 25 -6.86 -3.91 6.94
CA HIS A 25 -6.29 -5.10 6.33
C HIS A 25 -6.37 -5.05 4.79
N ALA A 26 -5.26 -5.40 4.13
CA ALA A 26 -5.08 -5.46 2.68
C ALA A 26 -4.99 -4.13 1.92
N VAL A 27 -5.12 -2.98 2.58
CA VAL A 27 -5.01 -1.65 1.94
C VAL A 27 -3.62 -1.40 1.34
N GLU A 28 -2.57 -2.02 1.88
CA GLU A 28 -1.20 -1.94 1.42
C GLU A 28 -0.93 -2.75 0.14
N LEU A 29 -1.73 -3.78 -0.16
CA LEU A 29 -1.44 -4.70 -1.27
C LEU A 29 -1.32 -4.00 -2.63
N PRO A 30 -2.21 -3.05 -3.02
CA PRO A 30 -2.02 -2.31 -4.26
C PRO A 30 -0.69 -1.55 -4.36
N PHE A 31 -0.12 -1.13 -3.23
CA PHE A 31 1.18 -0.44 -3.17
C PHE A 31 2.34 -1.43 -3.32
N VAL A 32 2.21 -2.64 -2.77
CA VAL A 32 3.19 -3.73 -2.93
C VAL A 32 3.28 -4.15 -4.40
N PHE A 33 2.16 -4.24 -5.10
CA PHE A 33 2.08 -4.75 -6.47
C PHE A 33 2.15 -3.68 -7.57
N ASP A 34 2.36 -2.41 -7.22
CA ASP A 34 2.35 -1.28 -8.17
C ASP A 34 1.02 -1.15 -8.96
N LEU A 35 -0.10 -1.44 -8.29
CA LEU A 35 -1.45 -1.43 -8.87
C LEU A 35 -2.32 -0.29 -8.35
N ALA A 36 -1.79 0.60 -7.52
CA ALA A 36 -2.56 1.69 -6.90
C ALA A 36 -3.23 2.65 -7.90
N HIS A 37 -2.82 2.63 -9.17
CA HIS A 37 -3.39 3.42 -10.25
C HIS A 37 -4.65 2.81 -10.89
N LEU A 38 -4.97 1.54 -10.59
CA LEU A 38 -6.09 0.84 -11.24
C LEU A 38 -7.43 1.50 -10.89
N PRO A 39 -8.26 1.90 -11.87
CA PRO A 39 -9.54 2.58 -11.63
C PRO A 39 -10.48 1.81 -10.70
N ALA A 40 -10.46 0.48 -10.71
CA ALA A 40 -11.29 -0.37 -9.86
C ALA A 40 -10.99 -0.23 -8.35
N LEU A 41 -9.84 0.34 -7.99
CA LEU A 41 -9.47 0.61 -6.59
C LEU A 41 -9.96 1.97 -6.10
N HIS A 42 -10.51 2.80 -6.98
CA HIS A 42 -10.90 4.18 -6.68
C HIS A 42 -12.41 4.36 -6.67
N GLY A 43 -12.87 5.13 -5.69
CA GLY A 43 -14.28 5.46 -5.47
C GLY A 43 -14.68 5.45 -4.00
N PRO A 44 -15.87 5.97 -3.66
CA PRO A 44 -16.30 6.15 -2.26
C PRO A 44 -16.31 4.85 -1.43
N THR A 45 -16.50 3.70 -2.08
CA THR A 45 -16.56 2.38 -1.43
C THR A 45 -15.45 1.42 -1.92
N ALA A 46 -14.54 1.90 -2.76
CA ALA A 46 -13.43 1.11 -3.28
C ALA A 46 -12.22 1.21 -2.36
N LEU A 47 -11.32 0.22 -2.41
CA LEU A 47 -10.28 0.00 -1.39
C LEU A 47 -9.42 1.23 -1.06
N LEU A 48 -9.06 2.06 -2.05
CA LEU A 48 -8.19 3.23 -1.85
C LEU A 48 -8.96 4.54 -1.62
N GLY A 49 -10.28 4.53 -1.81
CA GLY A 49 -11.10 5.73 -1.72
C GLY A 49 -11.12 6.55 -3.01
N PRO A 50 -11.75 7.73 -2.99
CA PRO A 50 -11.90 8.57 -4.18
C PRO A 50 -10.63 9.31 -4.58
N ASP A 51 -9.70 9.54 -3.63
CA ASP A 51 -8.50 10.33 -3.84
C ASP A 51 -7.31 9.45 -4.24
N ALA A 52 -6.49 9.95 -5.16
CA ALA A 52 -5.27 9.26 -5.54
C ALA A 52 -4.30 9.20 -4.34
N PRO A 53 -3.74 8.01 -4.02
CA PRO A 53 -2.71 7.92 -3.00
C PRO A 53 -1.44 8.66 -3.43
N PRO A 54 -0.57 9.07 -2.49
CA PRO A 54 0.71 9.68 -2.85
C PRO A 54 1.53 8.76 -3.74
N ALA A 55 1.88 9.21 -4.96
CA ALA A 55 2.64 8.41 -5.93
C ALA A 55 3.98 7.91 -5.35
N GLU A 56 4.62 8.73 -4.52
CA GLU A 56 5.86 8.39 -3.84
C GLU A 56 5.70 7.22 -2.84
N LEU A 57 4.53 7.07 -2.22
CA LEU A 57 4.25 5.96 -1.30
C LEU A 57 4.18 4.63 -2.07
N ALA A 58 3.49 4.60 -3.21
CA ALA A 58 3.42 3.43 -4.08
C ALA A 58 4.82 3.04 -4.56
N ARG A 59 5.57 4.02 -5.09
CA ARG A 59 6.95 3.82 -5.58
C ARG A 59 7.88 3.24 -4.50
N ARG A 60 7.87 3.80 -3.29
CA ARG A 60 8.73 3.34 -2.19
C ARG A 60 8.35 1.96 -1.68
N THR A 61 7.06 1.67 -1.55
CA THR A 61 6.57 0.36 -1.08
C THR A 61 6.96 -0.74 -2.06
N HIS A 62 6.68 -0.54 -3.35
CA HIS A 62 7.05 -1.49 -4.39
C HIS A 62 8.57 -1.68 -4.46
N ALA A 63 9.35 -0.60 -4.43
CA ALA A 63 10.80 -0.67 -4.47
C ALA A 63 11.40 -1.45 -3.28
N ALA A 64 10.84 -1.30 -2.07
CA ALA A 64 11.29 -2.03 -0.89
C ALA A 64 11.06 -3.54 -1.03
N TRP A 65 9.88 -3.95 -1.51
CA TRP A 65 9.57 -5.36 -1.76
C TRP A 65 10.44 -5.98 -2.86
N ILE A 66 10.73 -5.23 -3.93
CA ILE A 66 11.65 -5.68 -4.98
C ILE A 66 13.10 -5.80 -4.46
N ALA A 67 13.55 -4.87 -3.61
CA ALA A 67 14.88 -4.94 -3.00
C ALA A 67 15.01 -6.19 -2.13
N PHE A 68 14.03 -6.43 -1.25
CA PHE A 68 13.99 -7.63 -0.41
C PHE A 68 14.00 -8.92 -1.24
N ALA A 69 13.22 -8.99 -2.32
CA ALA A 69 13.22 -10.16 -3.19
C ALA A 69 14.57 -10.40 -3.91
N ARG A 70 15.36 -9.35 -4.14
CA ARG A 70 16.66 -9.44 -4.84
C ARG A 70 17.81 -9.83 -3.92
N THR A 71 17.83 -9.31 -2.69
CA THR A 71 19.02 -9.39 -1.83
C THR A 71 18.75 -9.88 -0.41
N GLY A 72 17.49 -10.10 -0.04
CA GLY A 72 17.10 -10.10 1.37
C GLY A 72 17.30 -8.74 2.01
#